data_AF-A0A1Z4C4C3-F1
#
_entry.id   AF-A0A1Z4C4C3-F1
#
_cell.length_a   1.000
_cell.length_b   1.000
_cell.length_c   1.000
_cell.angle_alpha   90.00
_cell.angle_beta   90.00
_cell.angle_gamma   90.00
#
_symmetry.space_group_name_H-M   'P 1'
#
loop_
_entity.id
_entity.type
_entity.pdbx_description
1 polymer ?
#
loop_
_entity_poly.entity_id
_entity_poly.type
_entity_poly.pdbx_seq_one_letter_code
_entity_poly.pdbx_strand_id
1 'polypeptide(L)' 'MSQSTFPIPIDPEIAAWAATLDENARELFEERAGIRQYEAGLSRREAESAARDDVLRWLKRQS' A
#
# COMPACT_ATOMS: atom_id res chain seq x y z
N MET A 1 17.84 -9.07 1.43
CA MET A 1 16.78 -8.28 2.10
C MET A 1 16.65 -7.00 1.30
N SER A 2 15.71 -6.95 0.35
CA SER A 2 15.47 -5.73 -0.41
C SER A 2 14.87 -4.71 0.54
N GLN A 3 15.63 -3.65 0.84
CA GLN A 3 15.05 -2.46 1.46
C GLN A 3 14.16 -1.83 0.40
N SER A 4 12.84 -2.07 0.46
CA SER A 4 11.89 -1.36 -0.38
C SER A 4 12.08 0.14 -0.17
N THR A 5 12.50 0.85 -1.21
CA THR A 5 12.71 2.31 -1.22
C THR A 5 11.39 3.10 -1.12
N PHE A 6 10.26 2.42 -0.89
CA PHE A 6 8.97 3.06 -0.85
C PHE A 6 8.87 3.96 0.39
N PRO A 7 8.51 5.25 0.20
CA PRO A 7 8.44 6.18 1.32
C PRO A 7 7.36 5.74 2.31
N ILE A 8 7.64 5.95 3.60
CA ILE A 8 6.68 5.67 4.69
C ILE A 8 5.35 6.37 4.38
N PRO A 9 4.20 5.66 4.42
CA PRO A 9 2.89 6.26 4.16
C PRO A 9 2.64 7.55 4.96
N ILE A 10 1.91 8.51 4.38
CA ILE A 10 1.62 9.79 5.05
C ILE A 10 0.72 9.59 6.26
N ASP A 11 -0.25 8.68 6.14
CA ASP A 11 -1.15 8.38 7.23
C ASP A 11 -0.47 7.44 8.25
N PRO A 12 -0.38 7.83 9.53
CA PRO A 12 0.29 7.01 10.54
C PRO A 12 -0.39 5.66 10.78
N GLU A 13 -1.71 5.56 10.61
CA GLU A 13 -2.41 4.28 10.73
C GLU A 13 -2.08 3.35 9.57
N ILE A 14 -2.02 3.90 8.35
CA ILE A 14 -1.61 3.13 7.17
C ILE A 14 -0.14 2.75 7.27
N ALA A 15 0.72 3.61 7.82
CA ALA A 15 2.13 3.30 8.04
C ALA A 15 2.30 2.15 9.04
N ALA A 16 1.59 2.19 10.16
CA ALA A 16 1.61 1.12 11.16
C ALA A 16 1.09 -0.20 10.58
N TRP A 17 -0.04 -0.17 9.86
CA TRP A 17 -0.59 -1.35 9.19
C TRP A 17 0.35 -1.90 8.09
N ALA A 18 0.91 -1.04 7.26
CA ALA A 18 1.79 -1.45 6.17
C ALA A 18 3.14 -2.00 6.68
N ALA A 19 3.50 -1.74 7.93
CA ALA A 19 4.66 -2.34 8.60
C ALA A 19 4.40 -3.76 9.12
N THR A 20 3.13 -4.19 9.21
CA THR A 20 2.78 -5.57 9.61
C THR A 20 2.58 -6.51 8.43
N LEU A 21 2.71 -6.03 7.20
CA LEU A 21 2.55 -6.83 5.98
C LEU A 21 3.78 -7.70 5.74
N ASP A 22 3.55 -8.89 5.17
CA ASP A 22 4.63 -9.66 4.55
C ASP A 22 5.12 -8.99 3.25
N GLU A 23 6.21 -9.51 2.68
CA GLU A 23 6.85 -8.93 1.49
C GLU A 23 5.89 -8.86 0.29
N ASN A 24 5.07 -9.89 0.05
CA ASN A 24 4.14 -9.92 -1.08
C ASN A 24 3.01 -8.89 -0.92
N ALA A 25 2.40 -8.83 0.26
CA ALA A 25 1.34 -7.87 0.55
C ALA A 25 1.88 -6.43 0.59
N ARG A 26 3.13 -6.26 1.04
CA ARG A 26 3.84 -4.98 1.03
C ARG A 26 4.10 -4.50 -0.38
N GLU A 27 4.66 -5.33 -1.26
CA GLU A 27 4.88 -4.99 -2.67
C GLU A 27 3.56 -4.64 -3.37
N LEU A 28 2.50 -5.41 -3.14
CA LEU A 28 1.18 -5.12 -3.69
C LEU A 28 0.67 -3.75 -3.22
N PHE A 29 0.82 -3.41 -1.95
CA PHE A 29 0.43 -2.10 -1.44
C PHE A 29 1.18 -0.97 -2.16
N GLU A 30 2.50 -1.10 -2.28
CA GLU A 30 3.38 -0.11 -2.90
C GLU A 30 3.04 0.12 -4.38
N GLU A 31 2.85 -0.97 -5.14
CA GLU A 31 2.45 -0.92 -6.53
C GLU A 31 1.08 -0.23 -6.69
N ARG A 32 0.09 -0.64 -5.89
CA ARG A 32 -1.28 -0.10 -5.96
C ARG A 32 -1.36 1.37 -5.54
N ALA A 33 -0.52 1.79 -4.60
CA ALA A 33 -0.40 3.18 -4.20
C ALA A 33 0.26 4.02 -5.31
N GLY A 34 1.33 3.51 -5.92
CA GLY A 34 2.00 4.16 -7.05
C GLY A 34 1.08 4.37 -8.25
N ILE A 35 0.40 3.32 -8.70
CA ILE A 35 -0.56 3.39 -9.82
C ILE A 35 -1.63 4.45 -9.54
N ARG A 36 -2.20 4.46 -8.34
CA ARG A 36 -3.26 5.42 -7.99
C ARG A 36 -2.78 6.86 -7.92
N GLN A 37 -1.58 7.08 -7.39
CA GLN A 37 -1.03 8.42 -7.30
C GLN A 37 -0.69 8.97 -8.69
N TYR A 38 0.01 8.19 -9.52
CA TYR A 38 0.59 8.70 -10.75
C TYR A 38 -0.28 8.48 -11.99
N GLU A 39 -1.03 7.38 -12.07
CA GLU A 39 -1.90 7.09 -13.22
C GLU A 39 -3.32 7.57 -13.01
N ALA A 40 -3.87 7.44 -11.78
CA ALA A 40 -5.22 7.91 -11.48
C ALA A 40 -5.28 9.36 -10.94
N GLY A 41 -4.13 10.01 -10.74
CA GLY A 41 -4.03 11.41 -10.32
C GLY A 41 -4.53 11.67 -8.89
N LEU A 42 -4.61 10.65 -8.04
CA LEU A 42 -5.04 10.81 -6.65
C LEU A 42 -3.95 11.48 -5.82
N SER A 43 -4.35 12.18 -4.76
CA SER A 43 -3.39 12.63 -3.76
C SER A 43 -2.73 11.41 -3.11
N ARG A 44 -1.49 11.56 -2.62
CA ARG A 44 -0.76 10.47 -1.99
C ARG A 44 -1.55 9.80 -0.86
N ARG A 45 -2.27 10.58 -0.04
CA ARG A 45 -3.13 10.06 1.04
C ARG A 45 -4.28 9.22 0.48
N GLU A 46 -4.98 9.69 -0.55
CA GLU A 46 -6.08 8.95 -1.17
C GLU A 46 -5.59 7.67 -1.87
N ALA A 47 -4.44 7.76 -2.56
CA ALA A 47 -3.80 6.64 -3.21
C ALA A 47 -3.40 5.54 -2.21
N GLU A 48 -2.77 5.91 -1.10
CA GLU A 48 -2.39 5.00 0.00
C GLU A 48 -3.63 4.37 0.64
N SER A 49 -4.69 5.14 0.90
CA SER A 49 -5.94 4.60 1.47
C SER A 49 -6.60 3.58 0.54
N ALA A 50 -6.71 3.89 -0.75
CA ALA A 50 -7.35 2.99 -1.69
C ALA A 50 -6.48 1.77 -2.03
N ALA A 51 -5.15 1.90 -1.96
CA ALA A 51 -4.22 0.77 -2.04
C ALA A 51 -4.34 -0.16 -0.82
N ARG A 52 -4.51 0.38 0.39
CA ARG A 52 -4.81 -0.42 1.59
C ARG A 52 -6.07 -1.26 1.39
N ASP A 53 -7.14 -0.67 0.86
CA ASP A 53 -8.39 -1.41 0.61
C ASP A 53 -8.22 -2.54 -0.42
N ASP A 54 -7.40 -2.33 -1.45
CA ASP A 54 -7.04 -3.38 -2.41
C ASP A 54 -6.32 -4.54 -1.74
N VAL A 55 -5.31 -4.25 -0.92
CA VAL A 55 -4.53 -5.28 -0.22
C VAL A 55 -5.41 -6.03 0.77
N LEU A 56 -6.28 -5.35 1.52
CA LEU A 56 -7.25 -5.99 2.42
C LEU A 56 -8.20 -6.93 1.66
N ARG A 57 -8.66 -6.53 0.46
CA ARG A 57 -9.47 -7.40 -0.41
C ARG A 57 -8.67 -8.60 -0.92
N TRP A 58 -7.41 -8.41 -1.27
CA TRP A 58 -6.53 -9.49 -1.72
C TRP A 58 -6.26 -10.51 -0.61
N LEU A 59 -5.90 -10.05 0.59
CA LEU A 59 -5.67 -10.90 1.77
C LEU A 59 -6.91 -11.74 2.12
N LYS A 60 -8.10 -11.15 2.07
CA LYS A 60 -9.38 -11.87 2.30
C LYS A 60 -9.69 -12.94 1.26
N ARG A 61 -9.09 -12.89 0.07
CA ARG A 61 -9.26 -13.91 -0.98
C ARG A 61 -8.24 -15.05 -0.87
N GLN A 62 -7.19 -14.85 -0.07
CA GLN A 62 -6.14 -15.83 0.18
C GLN A 62 -6.46 -16.75 1.38
N SER A 63 -7.45 -16.37 2.19
CA SER A 63 -8.00 -17.15 3.32
C SER A 63 -9.14 -18.06 2.89
#